data_AF-S2IUY4-F1
#
_entry.id   AF-S2IUY4-F1
#
_cell.length_a   1.000
_cell.length_b   1.000
_cell.length_c   1.000
_cell.angle_alpha   90.00
_cell.angle_beta   90.00
_cell.angle_gamma   90.00
#
_symmetry.space_group_name_H-M   'P 1'
#
loop_
_entity.id
_entity.type
_entity.pdbx_description
1 polymer ?
#
loop_
_entity_poly.entity_id
_entity_poly.type
_entity_poly.pdbx_seq_one_letter_code
_entity_poly.pdbx_strand_id
1 'polypeptide(L)'
;MDNSLLIKAAIAVTVLLVVTVIGLSLFTKKQSKNTVLLLGISDAGKTAMYILLKNGKNRPTVSSMKENEGQITINNKMFELVDMPGHDRVRYRFADFLPVTRSIVFVIDSTKVSREIRPVAEYLYDVLAKPIVQKQRTPILIACNKADMITALPTEKIKLLLETELNRLRGTRTARVEQQESDEQEAFLGYEGEDFKFDHVDNDIEFESCSVENQDLEKIKDWIVQ
;
A
#
# COMPACT_ATOMS: atom_id res chain seq x y z
N MET A 1 45.87 -40.44 21.09
CA MET A 1 45.04 -39.22 20.90
C MET A 1 43.89 -39.32 21.87
N ASP A 2 43.76 -38.37 22.79
CA ASP A 2 42.81 -38.46 23.90
C ASP A 2 41.36 -38.27 23.42
N ASN A 3 40.59 -39.36 23.39
CA ASN A 3 39.17 -39.35 23.05
C ASN A 3 38.36 -38.36 23.91
N SER A 4 38.82 -38.08 25.14
CA SER A 4 38.23 -37.08 26.04
C SER A 4 38.31 -35.64 25.48
N LEU A 5 39.40 -35.30 24.79
CA LEU A 5 39.57 -33.97 24.19
C LEU A 5 38.64 -33.79 22.98
N LEU A 6 38.50 -34.84 22.16
CA LEU A 6 37.61 -34.86 21.00
C LEU A 6 36.14 -34.73 21.41
N ILE A 7 35.72 -35.43 22.47
CA ILE A 7 34.35 -35.35 22.99
C ILE A 7 34.04 -33.94 23.52
N LYS A 8 34.96 -33.33 24.28
CA LYS A 8 34.77 -31.96 24.78
C LYS A 8 34.69 -30.93 23.66
N ALA A 9 35.52 -31.07 22.62
CA ALA A 9 35.47 -30.20 21.45
C ALA A 9 34.14 -30.35 20.67
N ALA A 10 33.66 -31.58 20.50
CA ALA A 10 32.38 -31.84 19.83
C ALA A 10 31.18 -31.21 20.58
N ILE A 11 31.15 -31.32 21.92
CA ILE A 11 30.13 -30.69 22.77
C ILE A 11 30.20 -29.16 22.67
N ALA A 12 31.40 -28.57 22.72
CA ALA A 12 31.56 -27.13 22.62
C ALA A 12 31.08 -26.58 21.26
N VAL A 13 31.38 -27.27 20.17
CA VAL A 13 30.92 -26.90 18.81
C VAL A 13 29.40 -27.02 18.69
N THR A 14 28.80 -28.07 19.24
CA THR A 14 27.33 -28.22 19.20
C THR A 14 26.62 -27.17 20.03
N VAL A 15 27.13 -26.85 21.23
CA VAL A 15 26.58 -25.77 22.05
C VAL A 15 26.71 -24.42 21.33
N LEU A 16 27.85 -24.13 20.70
CA LEU A 16 28.04 -22.90 19.95
C LEU A 16 27.05 -22.79 18.78
N LEU A 17 26.84 -23.86 18.02
CA LEU A 17 25.88 -23.90 16.92
C LEU A 17 24.44 -23.70 17.40
N VAL A 18 24.06 -24.30 18.53
CA VAL A 18 22.72 -24.12 19.10
C VAL A 18 22.52 -22.68 19.58
N VAL A 19 23.52 -22.09 20.24
CA VAL A 19 23.46 -20.69 20.70
C VAL A 19 23.39 -19.71 19.53
N THR A 20 24.13 -19.93 18.45
CA THR A 20 24.05 -19.07 17.25
C THR A 20 22.72 -19.22 16.54
N VAL A 21 22.16 -20.43 16.41
CA VAL A 21 20.84 -20.66 15.81
C VAL A 21 19.73 -20.03 16.65
N ILE A 22 19.76 -20.20 17.98
CA ILE A 22 18.78 -19.57 18.89
C ILE A 22 18.94 -18.05 18.88
N GLY A 23 20.18 -17.54 18.91
CA GLY A 23 20.47 -16.11 18.79
C GLY A 23 19.89 -15.53 17.51
N LEU A 24 20.18 -16.14 16.35
CA LEU A 24 19.63 -15.76 15.06
C LEU A 24 18.09 -15.79 15.05
N SER A 25 17.47 -16.82 15.64
CA SER A 25 16.01 -16.95 15.75
C SER A 25 15.37 -15.88 16.63
N LEU A 26 16.07 -15.40 17.68
CA LEU A 26 15.59 -14.33 18.56
C LEU A 26 15.78 -12.93 17.93
N PHE A 27 16.79 -12.76 17.09
CA PHE A 27 16.99 -11.53 16.32
C PHE A 27 16.01 -11.38 15.15
N THR A 28 15.42 -12.47 14.66
CA THR A 28 14.36 -12.43 13.66
C THR A 28 12.98 -12.26 14.32
N LYS A 29 12.77 -11.18 15.09
CA LYS A 29 11.40 -10.74 15.40
C LYS A 29 10.77 -10.22 14.12
N LYS A 30 10.02 -11.09 13.44
CA LYS A 30 9.17 -10.72 12.31
C LYS A 30 8.23 -9.61 12.79
N GLN A 31 8.46 -8.38 12.34
CA GLN A 31 7.53 -7.26 12.55
C GLN A 31 6.14 -7.72 12.07
N SER A 32 5.17 -7.69 12.98
CA SER A 32 3.79 -8.06 12.68
C SER A 32 3.22 -7.02 11.73
N LYS A 33 2.99 -7.39 10.47
CA LYS A 33 2.36 -6.52 9.48
C LYS A 33 0.89 -6.35 9.81
N ASN A 34 0.55 -5.24 10.46
CA ASN A 34 -0.82 -4.93 10.89
C ASN A 34 -1.25 -3.51 10.50
N THR A 35 -0.46 -2.85 9.66
CA THR A 35 -0.65 -1.46 9.28
C THR A 35 -1.46 -1.37 7.98
N VAL A 36 -2.55 -0.62 8.00
CA VAL A 36 -3.35 -0.22 6.85
C VAL A 36 -2.94 1.19 6.45
N LEU A 37 -2.44 1.34 5.23
CA LEU A 37 -1.91 2.61 4.75
C LEU A 37 -2.93 3.31 3.84
N LEU A 38 -3.39 4.50 4.21
CA LEU A 38 -4.27 5.32 3.38
C LEU A 38 -3.44 6.22 2.46
N LEU A 39 -3.52 5.97 1.16
CA LEU A 39 -2.85 6.71 0.10
C LEU A 39 -3.85 7.36 -0.85
N GLY A 40 -3.37 8.19 -1.77
CA GLY A 40 -4.17 8.96 -2.73
C GLY A 40 -3.84 10.45 -2.76
N ILE A 41 -4.31 11.14 -3.79
CA ILE A 41 -4.07 12.58 -4.01
C ILE A 41 -4.72 13.46 -2.93
N SER A 42 -4.33 14.72 -2.85
CA SER A 42 -5.01 15.72 -1.99
C SER A 42 -6.52 15.77 -2.30
N ASP A 43 -7.32 16.12 -1.30
CA ASP A 43 -8.78 16.27 -1.40
C ASP A 43 -9.60 15.01 -1.77
N ALA A 44 -8.95 13.85 -1.92
CA ALA A 44 -9.63 12.56 -2.13
C ALA A 44 -10.50 12.13 -0.93
N GLY A 45 -10.21 12.64 0.26
CA GLY A 45 -10.95 12.32 1.50
C GLY A 45 -10.24 11.35 2.45
N LYS A 46 -8.93 11.11 2.27
CA LYS A 46 -8.11 10.22 3.13
C LYS A 46 -8.22 10.55 4.62
N THR A 47 -7.96 11.79 5.00
CA THR A 47 -8.01 12.22 6.41
C THR A 47 -9.41 12.16 6.99
N ALA A 48 -10.44 12.45 6.19
CA ALA A 48 -11.83 12.30 6.62
C ALA A 48 -12.18 10.81 6.85
N MET A 49 -11.74 9.92 5.95
CA MET A 49 -11.87 8.47 6.12
C MET A 49 -11.12 7.97 7.36
N TYR A 50 -9.89 8.45 7.60
CA TYR A 50 -9.11 8.15 8.80
C TYR A 50 -9.86 8.52 10.08
N ILE A 51 -10.39 9.74 10.16
CA ILE A 51 -11.13 10.22 11.32
C ILE A 51 -12.41 9.39 11.52
N LEU A 52 -13.12 9.07 10.44
CA LEU A 52 -14.34 8.27 10.50
C LEU A 52 -14.06 6.84 10.97
N LEU A 53 -13.04 6.17 10.43
CA LEU A 53 -12.65 4.82 10.86
C LEU A 53 -12.18 4.78 12.32
N LYS A 54 -11.49 5.84 12.78
CA LYS A 54 -10.95 5.92 14.14
C LYS A 54 -11.99 6.30 15.19
N ASN A 55 -12.83 7.28 14.90
CA ASN A 55 -13.71 7.92 15.88
C ASN A 55 -15.20 7.65 15.64
N GLY A 56 -15.57 7.01 14.53
CA GLY A 56 -16.96 6.78 14.13
C GLY A 56 -17.74 8.05 13.78
N LYS A 57 -17.07 9.19 13.62
CA LYS A 57 -17.72 10.48 13.30
C LYS A 57 -16.89 11.25 12.28
N ASN A 58 -17.53 11.71 11.21
CA ASN A 58 -16.91 12.61 10.25
C ASN A 58 -16.69 14.00 10.86
N ARG A 59 -15.61 14.68 10.49
CA ARG A 59 -15.30 16.06 10.91
C ARG A 59 -14.67 16.83 9.74
N PRO A 60 -14.88 18.16 9.66
CA PRO A 60 -14.18 18.98 8.67
C PRO A 60 -12.66 18.83 8.78
N THR A 61 -11.98 18.72 7.64
CA THR A 61 -10.52 18.54 7.58
C THR A 61 -9.86 19.59 6.71
N VAL A 62 -8.57 19.84 6.96
CA VAL A 62 -7.67 20.59 6.08
C VAL A 62 -6.57 19.67 5.56
N SER A 63 -5.83 20.09 4.54
CA SER A 63 -4.75 19.31 3.95
C SER A 63 -3.67 18.94 4.99
N SER A 64 -3.44 17.64 5.18
CA SER A 64 -2.41 17.12 6.08
C SER A 64 -1.00 17.49 5.62
N MET A 65 -0.18 17.97 6.54
CA MET A 65 1.25 18.27 6.34
C MET A 65 2.18 17.18 6.91
N LYS A 66 1.64 16.33 7.78
CA LYS A 66 2.31 15.19 8.42
C LYS A 66 1.35 13.99 8.41
N GLU A 67 1.91 12.79 8.44
CA GLU A 67 1.18 11.54 8.63
C GLU A 67 0.39 11.52 9.95
N ASN A 68 -0.82 10.94 9.90
CA ASN A 68 -1.60 10.65 11.10
C ASN A 68 -1.57 9.15 11.36
N GLU A 69 -1.16 8.74 12.55
CA GLU A 69 -1.10 7.35 12.98
C GLU A 69 -2.13 7.10 14.08
N GLY A 70 -2.81 5.96 14.05
CA GLY A 70 -3.77 5.61 15.11
C GLY A 70 -4.21 4.18 15.02
N GLN A 71 -4.59 3.62 16.16
CA GLN A 71 -5.19 2.29 16.21
C GLN A 71 -6.69 2.37 15.93
N ILE A 72 -7.20 1.46 15.11
CA ILE A 72 -8.61 1.25 14.85
C ILE A 72 -8.99 -0.17 15.23
N THR A 73 -10.25 -0.38 15.62
CA THR A 73 -10.80 -1.72 15.86
C THR A 73 -11.95 -1.95 14.91
N ILE A 74 -11.84 -2.98 14.06
CA ILE A 74 -12.89 -3.41 13.13
C ILE A 74 -13.18 -4.87 13.43
N ASN A 75 -14.45 -5.21 13.69
CA ASN A 75 -14.90 -6.59 13.99
C ASN A 75 -14.01 -7.29 15.03
N ASN A 76 -13.72 -6.59 16.14
CA ASN A 76 -12.87 -7.03 17.27
C ASN A 76 -11.39 -7.31 16.92
N LYS A 77 -10.93 -6.99 15.71
CA LYS A 77 -9.51 -7.00 15.33
C LYS A 77 -8.95 -5.58 15.38
N MET A 78 -7.78 -5.43 15.97
CA MET A 78 -7.07 -4.15 16.03
C MET A 78 -6.13 -4.03 14.84
N PHE A 79 -6.12 -2.85 14.20
CA PHE A 79 -5.22 -2.49 13.11
C PHE A 79 -4.56 -1.15 13.42
N GLU A 80 -3.35 -0.96 12.89
CA GLU A 80 -2.75 0.37 12.84
C GLU A 80 -3.18 1.03 11.53
N LEU A 81 -3.69 2.25 11.60
CA LEU A 81 -4.12 3.03 10.45
C LEU A 81 -3.20 4.24 10.31
N VAL A 82 -2.64 4.41 9.11
CA VAL A 82 -1.73 5.51 8.79
C VAL A 82 -2.31 6.30 7.62
N ASP A 83 -2.63 7.58 7.84
CA ASP A 83 -3.05 8.53 6.80
C ASP A 83 -1.85 9.31 6.29
N MET A 84 -1.48 9.11 5.02
CA MET A 84 -0.36 9.82 4.41
C MET A 84 -0.81 11.13 3.76
N PRO A 85 -0.02 12.21 3.89
CA PRO A 85 -0.25 13.45 3.17
C PRO A 85 -0.37 13.25 1.66
N GLY A 86 -1.42 13.84 1.07
CA GLY A 86 -1.71 13.76 -0.35
C GLY A 86 -1.06 14.84 -1.21
N HIS A 87 -0.13 15.65 -0.69
CA HIS A 87 0.51 16.72 -1.47
C HIS A 87 1.82 16.22 -2.11
N ASP A 88 2.08 16.52 -3.39
CA ASP A 88 3.19 15.94 -4.18
C ASP A 88 4.54 15.98 -3.44
N ARG A 89 4.86 17.13 -2.84
CA ARG A 89 6.09 17.39 -2.09
C ARG A 89 6.35 16.48 -0.88
N VAL A 90 5.34 15.80 -0.35
CA VAL A 90 5.47 15.01 0.89
C VAL A 90 4.97 13.58 0.74
N ARG A 91 4.31 13.24 -0.38
CA ARG A 91 3.77 11.91 -0.64
C ARG A 91 4.84 10.82 -0.57
N TYR A 92 6.06 11.07 -1.05
CA TYR A 92 7.15 10.07 -1.12
C TYR A 92 7.46 9.34 0.20
N ARG A 93 7.12 9.94 1.35
CA ARG A 93 7.31 9.35 2.68
C ARG A 93 6.49 8.08 2.92
N PHE A 94 5.52 7.76 2.06
CA PHE A 94 4.77 6.50 2.17
C PHE A 94 5.71 5.27 2.14
N ALA A 95 6.86 5.39 1.46
CA ALA A 95 7.86 4.34 1.34
C ALA A 95 8.38 3.86 2.70
N ASP A 96 8.44 4.74 3.69
CA ASP A 96 8.94 4.44 5.04
C ASP A 96 8.01 3.48 5.80
N PHE A 97 6.72 3.44 5.43
CA PHE A 97 5.70 2.60 6.07
C PHE A 97 5.51 1.24 5.37
N LEU A 98 5.92 1.11 4.10
CA LEU A 98 5.74 -0.12 3.31
C LEU A 98 6.29 -1.40 3.97
N PRO A 99 7.40 -1.40 4.73
CA PRO A 99 7.90 -2.61 5.39
C PRO A 99 6.93 -3.23 6.40
N VAL A 100 6.10 -2.40 7.06
CA VAL A 100 5.13 -2.82 8.08
C VAL A 100 3.69 -2.88 7.57
N THR A 101 3.45 -2.36 6.36
CA THR A 101 2.13 -2.36 5.72
C THR A 101 1.61 -3.78 5.45
N ARG A 102 0.42 -4.06 5.97
CA ARG A 102 -0.40 -5.24 5.63
C ARG A 102 -1.13 -5.03 4.31
N SER A 103 -1.81 -3.89 4.17
CA SER A 103 -2.65 -3.55 3.03
C SER A 103 -2.68 -2.05 2.79
N ILE A 104 -2.97 -1.65 1.56
CA ILE A 104 -3.06 -0.25 1.14
C ILE A 104 -4.51 0.05 0.74
N VAL A 105 -5.06 1.15 1.23
CA VAL A 105 -6.31 1.71 0.72
C VAL A 105 -5.96 2.99 -0.04
N PHE A 106 -6.06 2.94 -1.36
CA PHE A 106 -5.79 4.06 -2.23
C PHE A 106 -7.10 4.80 -2.53
N VAL A 107 -7.27 5.98 -1.92
CA VAL A 107 -8.51 6.76 -1.98
C VAL A 107 -8.51 7.68 -3.19
N ILE A 108 -9.61 7.65 -3.95
CA ILE A 108 -9.84 8.47 -5.14
C ILE A 108 -11.14 9.27 -4.96
N ASP A 109 -11.13 10.53 -5.40
CA ASP A 109 -12.37 11.32 -5.54
C ASP A 109 -13.08 10.93 -6.85
N SER A 110 -14.17 10.18 -6.75
CA SER A 110 -14.93 9.68 -7.90
C SER A 110 -15.54 10.80 -8.77
N THR A 111 -15.67 12.02 -8.24
CA THR A 111 -16.22 13.17 -8.97
C THR A 111 -15.19 13.93 -9.79
N LYS A 112 -13.92 13.86 -9.39
CA LYS A 112 -12.82 14.61 -10.01
C LYS A 112 -11.88 13.75 -10.82
N VAL A 113 -11.89 12.43 -10.61
CA VAL A 113 -10.97 11.48 -11.22
C VAL A 113 -10.86 11.61 -12.75
N SER A 114 -11.93 11.94 -13.48
CA SER A 114 -11.83 12.15 -14.93
C SER A 114 -10.88 13.29 -15.33
N ARG A 115 -10.75 14.33 -14.50
CA ARG A 115 -9.88 15.49 -14.74
C ARG A 115 -8.49 15.30 -14.12
N GLU A 116 -8.45 14.56 -13.02
CA GLU A 116 -7.25 14.31 -12.22
C GLU A 116 -6.65 12.92 -12.48
N ILE A 117 -7.07 12.24 -13.56
CA ILE A 117 -6.66 10.84 -13.83
C ILE A 117 -5.15 10.68 -13.89
N ARG A 118 -4.46 11.66 -14.50
CA ARG A 118 -3.02 11.63 -14.66
C ARG A 118 -2.26 11.65 -13.33
N PRO A 119 -2.41 12.66 -12.45
CA PRO A 119 -1.72 12.65 -11.16
C PRO A 119 -2.15 11.48 -10.24
N VAL A 120 -3.39 11.00 -10.37
CA VAL A 120 -3.86 9.80 -9.65
C VAL A 120 -3.12 8.55 -10.14
N ALA A 121 -3.07 8.33 -11.45
CA ALA A 121 -2.41 7.18 -12.07
C ALA A 121 -0.89 7.23 -11.90
N GLU A 122 -0.26 8.42 -11.98
CA GLU A 122 1.17 8.59 -11.70
C GLU A 122 1.50 8.16 -10.27
N TYR A 123 0.69 8.56 -9.29
CA TYR A 123 0.92 8.16 -7.90
C TYR A 123 0.63 6.67 -7.67
N LEU A 124 -0.44 6.13 -8.25
CA LEU A 124 -0.74 4.70 -8.15
C LEU A 124 0.37 3.85 -8.80
N TYR A 125 0.92 4.30 -9.94
CA TYR A 125 2.07 3.67 -10.59
C TYR A 125 3.26 3.66 -9.64
N ASP A 126 3.59 4.81 -9.01
CA ASP A 126 4.71 4.90 -8.07
C ASP A 126 4.56 3.91 -6.90
N VAL A 127 3.34 3.67 -6.42
CA VAL A 127 3.07 2.68 -5.36
C VAL A 127 3.27 1.26 -5.89
N LEU A 128 2.66 0.91 -7.03
CA LEU A 128 2.72 -0.43 -7.62
C LEU A 128 4.14 -0.82 -8.09
N ALA A 129 4.92 0.14 -8.56
CA ALA A 129 6.28 -0.09 -9.05
C ALA A 129 7.29 -0.28 -7.90
N LYS A 130 6.93 -0.01 -6.63
CA LYS A 130 7.85 -0.22 -5.51
C LYS A 130 8.17 -1.72 -5.36
N PRO A 131 9.45 -2.11 -5.35
CA PRO A 131 9.84 -3.52 -5.23
C PRO A 131 9.28 -4.20 -3.98
N ILE A 132 9.10 -3.46 -2.89
CA ILE A 132 8.54 -3.99 -1.65
C ILE A 132 7.05 -4.34 -1.77
N VAL A 133 6.26 -3.56 -2.51
CA VAL A 133 4.82 -3.80 -2.73
C VAL A 133 4.63 -5.07 -3.55
N GLN A 134 5.46 -5.27 -4.59
CA GLN A 134 5.42 -6.47 -5.43
C GLN A 134 5.93 -7.71 -4.70
N LYS A 135 7.12 -7.63 -4.07
CA LYS A 135 7.72 -8.75 -3.33
C LYS A 135 6.81 -9.27 -2.21
N GLN A 136 6.08 -8.36 -1.57
CA GLN A 136 5.15 -8.72 -0.49
C GLN A 136 3.75 -9.08 -0.99
N ARG A 137 3.46 -8.88 -2.28
CA ARG A 137 2.11 -8.98 -2.86
C ARG A 137 1.08 -8.23 -2.00
N THR A 138 1.43 -7.02 -1.56
CA THR A 138 0.59 -6.21 -0.67
C THR A 138 -0.76 -5.96 -1.35
N PRO A 139 -1.89 -6.36 -0.74
CA PRO A 139 -3.22 -6.09 -1.27
C PRO A 139 -3.51 -4.60 -1.31
N ILE A 140 -4.21 -4.15 -2.34
CA ILE A 140 -4.53 -2.74 -2.57
C ILE A 140 -6.02 -2.59 -2.89
N LEU A 141 -6.74 -1.82 -2.09
CA LEU A 141 -8.11 -1.43 -2.36
C LEU A 141 -8.15 -0.03 -2.96
N ILE A 142 -8.72 0.11 -4.15
CA ILE A 142 -9.02 1.40 -4.75
C ILE A 142 -10.39 1.86 -4.22
N ALA A 143 -10.36 2.70 -3.18
CA ALA A 143 -11.56 3.24 -2.55
C ALA A 143 -12.04 4.48 -3.33
N CYS A 144 -13.09 4.27 -4.12
CA CYS A 144 -13.74 5.28 -4.95
C CYS A 144 -14.72 6.09 -4.07
N ASN A 145 -14.20 7.12 -3.41
CA ASN A 145 -14.90 7.94 -2.44
C ASN A 145 -15.82 8.98 -3.11
N LYS A 146 -16.70 9.59 -2.32
CA LYS A 146 -17.71 10.59 -2.71
C LYS A 146 -18.76 10.05 -3.68
N ALA A 147 -19.08 8.76 -3.56
CA ALA A 147 -20.10 8.08 -4.37
C ALA A 147 -21.52 8.63 -4.14
N ASP A 148 -21.73 9.41 -3.07
CA ASP A 148 -22.97 10.15 -2.79
C ASP A 148 -23.26 11.28 -3.77
N MET A 149 -22.24 11.77 -4.48
CA MET A 149 -22.40 12.88 -5.42
C MET A 149 -22.90 12.40 -6.78
N ILE A 150 -23.84 13.13 -7.38
CA ILE A 150 -24.41 12.81 -8.71
C ILE A 150 -23.34 12.76 -9.81
N THR A 151 -22.26 13.52 -9.64
CA THR A 151 -21.14 13.56 -10.60
C THR A 151 -20.10 12.46 -10.37
N ALA A 152 -20.31 11.56 -9.40
CA ALA A 152 -19.41 10.45 -9.14
C ALA A 152 -19.43 9.43 -10.30
N LEU A 153 -18.25 9.00 -10.72
CA LEU A 153 -18.13 7.94 -11.71
C LEU A 153 -18.27 6.56 -11.04
N PRO A 154 -18.90 5.58 -11.73
CA PRO A 154 -18.90 4.18 -11.28
C PRO A 154 -17.48 3.61 -11.20
N THR A 155 -17.27 2.65 -10.31
CA THR A 155 -15.99 1.99 -10.06
C THR A 155 -15.41 1.34 -11.32
N GLU A 156 -16.25 0.73 -12.16
CA GLU A 156 -15.86 0.08 -13.41
C GLU A 156 -15.27 1.08 -14.41
N LYS A 157 -15.85 2.28 -14.47
CA LYS A 157 -15.35 3.36 -15.33
C LYS A 157 -14.03 3.90 -14.80
N ILE A 158 -13.88 4.01 -13.47
CA ILE A 158 -12.62 4.44 -12.84
C ILE A 158 -11.51 3.42 -13.10
N LYS A 159 -11.81 2.11 -12.98
CA LYS A 159 -10.88 1.02 -13.32
C LYS A 159 -10.35 1.18 -14.75
N LEU A 160 -11.25 1.32 -15.73
CA LEU A 160 -10.88 1.48 -17.14
C LEU A 160 -10.02 2.73 -17.41
N LEU A 161 -10.36 3.86 -16.77
CA LEU A 161 -9.57 5.10 -16.89
C LEU A 161 -8.15 4.93 -16.35
N LEU A 162 -8.00 4.26 -15.20
CA LEU A 162 -6.70 3.99 -14.61
C LEU A 162 -5.89 3.01 -15.44
N GLU A 163 -6.49 1.92 -15.94
CA GLU A 163 -5.79 0.96 -16.80
C GLU A 163 -5.24 1.65 -18.05
N THR A 164 -6.06 2.50 -18.69
CA THR A 164 -5.65 3.27 -19.87
C THR A 164 -4.48 4.22 -19.57
N GLU A 165 -4.55 4.97 -18.48
CA GLU A 165 -3.49 5.94 -18.16
C GLU A 165 -2.22 5.25 -17.63
N LEU A 166 -2.34 4.15 -16.87
CA LEU A 166 -1.20 3.32 -16.45
C LEU A 166 -0.49 2.68 -17.66
N ASN A 167 -1.24 2.24 -18.66
CA ASN A 167 -0.69 1.76 -19.92
C ASN A 167 0.15 2.85 -20.63
N ARG A 168 -0.31 4.10 -20.61
CA ARG A 168 0.42 5.25 -21.16
C ARG A 168 1.68 5.57 -20.36
N LEU A 169 1.59 5.51 -19.03
CA LEU A 169 2.68 5.85 -18.11
C LEU A 169 3.83 4.84 -18.17
N ARG A 170 3.54 3.53 -18.19
CA ARG A 170 4.59 2.51 -18.29
C ARG A 170 5.40 2.61 -19.58
N GLY A 171 4.75 2.93 -20.71
CA GLY A 171 5.45 3.15 -21.98
C GLY A 171 6.38 4.38 -21.93
N THR A 172 5.96 5.45 -21.25
CA THR A 172 6.78 6.66 -21.09
C THR A 172 7.97 6.45 -20.15
N ARG A 173 7.81 5.66 -19.07
CA ARG A 173 8.87 5.42 -18.09
C ARG A 173 9.91 4.41 -18.58
N THR A 174 9.49 3.36 -19.27
CA THR A 174 10.41 2.38 -19.88
C THR A 174 11.39 3.08 -20.83
N ALA A 175 10.89 3.99 -21.68
CA ALA A 175 11.73 4.80 -22.58
C ALA A 175 12.72 5.74 -21.86
N ARG A 176 12.48 6.10 -20.59
CA ARG A 176 13.40 6.95 -19.79
C ARG A 176 14.48 6.12 -19.10
N VAL A 177 14.16 4.91 -18.64
CA VAL A 177 15.12 4.01 -18.00
C VAL A 177 16.19 3.55 -18.99
N GLU A 178 15.84 3.36 -20.27
CA GLU A 178 16.82 3.09 -21.34
C GLU A 178 17.84 4.23 -21.55
N GLN A 179 17.53 5.46 -21.09
CA GLN A 179 18.38 6.64 -21.25
C GLN A 179 19.16 7.00 -19.98
N GLN A 180 18.88 6.39 -18.83
CA GLN A 180 19.53 6.69 -17.55
C GLN A 180 19.89 5.42 -16.78
N GLU A 181 21.19 5.20 -16.56
CA GLU A 181 21.71 4.18 -15.64
C GLU A 181 21.42 4.60 -14.18
N SER A 182 20.19 4.38 -13.71
CA SER A 182 19.84 4.57 -12.29
C SER A 182 19.76 3.22 -11.57
N ASP A 183 20.42 3.12 -10.42
CA ASP A 183 20.53 1.91 -9.58
C ASP A 183 19.20 1.42 -8.97
N GLU A 184 18.14 2.23 -8.98
CA GLU A 184 16.79 1.82 -8.59
C GLU A 184 16.02 1.32 -9.83
N GLN A 185 16.13 0.04 -10.14
CA GLN A 185 15.30 -0.60 -11.16
C GLN A 185 13.82 -0.62 -10.68
N GLU A 186 13.04 0.39 -11.06
CA GLU A 186 11.58 0.33 -10.96
C GLU A 186 11.09 -0.86 -11.79
N ALA A 187 10.27 -1.73 -11.18
CA ALA A 187 9.78 -2.92 -11.85
C ALA A 187 8.73 -2.54 -12.89
N PHE A 188 8.84 -3.12 -14.09
CA PHE A 188 7.84 -2.98 -15.14
C PHE A 188 6.49 -3.55 -14.68
N LEU A 189 5.39 -2.84 -14.95
CA LEU A 189 4.05 -3.27 -14.55
C LEU A 189 3.32 -4.00 -15.69
N GLY A 190 2.94 -5.25 -15.42
CA GLY A 190 2.22 -6.13 -16.33
C GLY A 190 3.11 -6.79 -17.38
N TYR A 191 2.51 -7.19 -18.51
CA TYR A 191 3.21 -7.86 -19.60
C TYR A 191 3.61 -6.91 -20.73
N GLU A 192 4.79 -7.09 -21.30
CA GLU A 192 5.23 -6.34 -22.49
C GLU A 192 4.40 -6.72 -23.72
N GLY A 193 4.05 -5.75 -24.55
CA GLY A 193 3.31 -5.97 -25.80
C GLY A 193 1.78 -6.12 -25.66
N GLU A 194 1.23 -6.21 -24.44
CA GLU A 194 -0.22 -6.25 -24.19
C GLU A 194 -0.68 -5.04 -23.39
N ASP A 195 -1.86 -4.49 -23.64
CA ASP A 195 -2.41 -3.37 -22.86
C ASP A 195 -2.49 -3.71 -21.37
N PHE A 196 -2.08 -2.77 -20.51
CA PHE A 196 -2.09 -2.97 -19.07
C PHE A 196 -3.51 -3.22 -18.53
N LYS A 197 -3.63 -4.23 -17.68
CA LYS A 197 -4.80 -4.49 -16.83
C LYS A 197 -4.33 -4.73 -15.41
N PHE A 198 -5.19 -4.44 -14.43
CA PHE A 198 -4.86 -4.72 -13.03
C PHE A 198 -4.64 -6.21 -12.76
N ASP A 199 -5.25 -7.09 -13.55
CA ASP A 199 -5.08 -8.54 -13.43
C ASP A 199 -3.68 -9.01 -13.88
N HIS A 200 -2.87 -8.13 -14.50
CA HIS A 200 -1.50 -8.45 -14.94
C HIS A 200 -0.45 -8.26 -13.83
N VAL A 201 -0.84 -7.74 -12.65
CA VAL A 201 0.06 -7.65 -11.49
C VAL A 201 -0.28 -8.73 -10.47
N ASP A 202 0.75 -9.22 -9.77
CA ASP A 202 0.62 -10.25 -8.73
C ASP A 202 -0.10 -9.77 -7.46
N ASN A 203 -0.29 -8.45 -7.32
CA ASN A 203 -0.98 -7.85 -6.20
C ASN A 203 -2.49 -8.04 -6.33
N ASP A 204 -3.15 -8.34 -5.21
CA ASP A 204 -4.61 -8.35 -5.16
C ASP A 204 -5.13 -6.91 -5.17
N ILE A 205 -5.84 -6.54 -6.24
CA ILE A 205 -6.34 -5.18 -6.46
C ILE A 205 -7.84 -5.20 -6.65
N GLU A 206 -8.55 -4.61 -5.69
CA GLU A 206 -10.01 -4.50 -5.68
C GLU A 206 -10.45 -3.04 -5.81
N PHE A 207 -11.69 -2.85 -6.26
CA PHE A 207 -12.30 -1.53 -6.43
C PHE A 207 -13.62 -1.50 -5.68
N GLU A 208 -13.78 -0.55 -4.77
CA GLU A 208 -15.03 -0.38 -4.04
C GLU A 208 -15.47 1.08 -3.99
N SER A 209 -16.77 1.28 -4.18
CA SER A 209 -17.41 2.59 -4.01
C SER A 209 -17.63 2.87 -2.53
N CYS A 210 -17.40 4.10 -2.09
CA CYS A 210 -17.68 4.49 -0.72
C CYS A 210 -18.07 5.97 -0.59
N SER A 211 -18.66 6.33 0.55
CA SER A 211 -18.95 7.72 0.89
C SER A 211 -18.63 7.99 2.36
N VAL A 212 -17.56 8.76 2.58
CA VAL A 212 -17.23 9.23 3.94
C VAL A 212 -18.31 10.18 4.49
N GLU A 213 -18.97 10.94 3.61
CA GLU A 213 -20.03 11.88 4.01
C GLU A 213 -21.26 11.14 4.56
N ASN A 214 -21.72 10.11 3.84
CA ASN A 214 -22.83 9.27 4.27
C ASN A 214 -22.43 8.15 5.24
N GLN A 215 -21.16 8.11 5.67
CA GLN A 215 -20.58 7.07 6.52
C GLN A 215 -20.67 5.65 5.95
N ASP A 216 -20.76 5.53 4.63
CA ASP A 216 -20.79 4.26 3.90
C ASP A 216 -19.36 3.76 3.66
N LEU A 217 -18.83 3.05 4.67
CA LEU A 217 -17.50 2.43 4.67
C LEU A 217 -17.53 0.93 5.00
N GLU A 218 -18.69 0.28 5.06
CA GLU A 218 -18.79 -1.11 5.52
C GLU A 218 -18.00 -2.07 4.63
N LYS A 219 -18.11 -1.94 3.31
CA LYS A 219 -17.31 -2.74 2.38
C LYS A 219 -15.79 -2.54 2.55
N ILE A 220 -15.37 -1.31 2.84
CA ILE A 220 -13.95 -0.99 3.09
C ILE A 220 -13.49 -1.67 4.39
N LYS A 221 -14.32 -1.62 5.44
CA LYS A 221 -14.05 -2.30 6.72
C LYS A 221 -13.97 -3.81 6.55
N ASP A 222 -14.90 -4.41 5.80
CA ASP A 222 -14.92 -5.83 5.52
C ASP A 222 -13.67 -6.26 4.76
N TRP A 223 -13.27 -5.51 3.73
CA TRP A 223 -12.03 -5.76 2.98
C TRP A 223 -10.77 -5.66 3.87
N ILE A 224 -10.69 -4.67 4.77
CA ILE A 224 -9.55 -4.53 5.70
C ILE A 224 -9.40 -5.77 6.62
N VAL A 225 -10.52 -6.43 6.97
CA VAL A 225 -10.57 -7.53 7.94
C VAL A 225 -10.25 -8.90 7.32
N GLN A 226 -10.38 -9.03 5.99
CA GLN A 226 -10.00 -10.22 5.21
C GLN A 226 -8.50 -10.52 5.37
#